data_AF-A0A7W1PSE2-F1
#
_entry.id   AF-A0A7W1PSE2-F1
#
_cell.length_a   1.000
_cell.length_b   1.000
_cell.length_c   1.000
_cell.angle_alpha   90.00
_cell.angle_beta   90.00
_cell.angle_gamma   90.00
#
_symmetry.space_group_name_H-M   'P 1'
#
loop_
_entity.id
_entity.type
_entity.pdbx_description
1 polymer ?
#
loop_
_entity_poly.entity_id
_entity_poly.type
_entity_poly.pdbx_seq_one_letter_code
_entity_poly.pdbx_strand_id
1 'polypeptide(L)'
;MEFQPLSFIKTLGNSPRFNFEEVTCYVCGHSQGEKFLIGEDDLTGKDGKFLYVKCEACGLVYQNPRLPVEEIKEFYDGEYIAHRKKKDWGMLTPLYEWAMQK
;
A
#
# COMPACT_ATOMS: atom_id res chain seq x y z
N MET A 1 7.39 27.08 3.33
CA MET A 1 6.00 26.87 2.87
C MET A 1 5.55 25.57 3.49
N GLU A 2 4.28 25.46 3.85
CA GLU A 2 3.70 24.17 4.20
C GLU A 2 3.78 23.20 3.00
N PHE A 3 3.87 21.89 3.29
CA PHE A 3 3.69 20.85 2.29
C PHE A 3 2.24 20.38 2.26
N GLN A 4 1.70 20.15 1.06
CA GLN A 4 0.27 19.90 0.84
C GLN A 4 0.08 18.51 0.21
N PRO A 5 -0.09 17.44 1.01
CA PRO A 5 0.02 16.05 0.54
C PRO A 5 -1.04 15.70 -0.53
N LEU A 6 -2.32 16.03 -0.31
CA LEU A 6 -3.40 15.88 -1.29
C LEU A 6 -3.20 16.65 -2.60
N SER A 7 -2.45 17.74 -2.58
CA SER A 7 -2.11 18.50 -3.79
C SER A 7 -0.93 17.87 -4.53
N PHE A 8 0.07 17.35 -3.80
CA PHE A 8 1.22 16.69 -4.42
C PHE A 8 0.85 15.35 -5.07
N ILE A 9 0.09 14.48 -4.41
CA ILE A 9 -0.20 13.13 -4.93
C ILE A 9 -0.95 13.14 -6.28
N LYS A 10 -1.77 14.18 -6.52
CA LYS A 10 -2.47 14.40 -7.79
C LYS A 10 -1.53 14.64 -8.98
N THR A 11 -0.28 15.03 -8.73
CA THR A 11 0.73 15.24 -9.78
C THR A 11 1.43 13.95 -10.24
N LEU A 12 1.23 12.83 -9.55
CA LEU A 12 1.96 11.57 -9.82
C LEU A 12 1.41 10.75 -10.99
N GLY A 13 0.23 11.12 -11.51
CA GLY A 13 -0.43 10.43 -12.63
C GLY A 13 -1.16 9.15 -12.25
N ASN A 14 -1.51 8.97 -10.97
CA ASN A 14 -2.29 7.82 -10.48
C ASN A 14 -3.64 7.69 -11.20
N SER A 15 -4.10 6.45 -11.40
CA SER A 15 -5.44 6.18 -11.93
C SER A 15 -6.54 6.85 -11.08
N PRO A 16 -7.58 7.46 -11.69
CA PRO A 16 -8.67 8.14 -10.97
C PRO A 16 -9.57 7.21 -10.15
N ARG A 17 -9.27 5.90 -10.12
CA ARG A 17 -9.95 4.90 -9.28
C ARG A 17 -9.59 5.00 -7.79
N PHE A 18 -8.45 5.62 -7.46
CA PHE A 18 -7.91 5.66 -6.10
C PHE A 18 -8.43 6.86 -5.30
N ASN A 19 -9.21 6.61 -4.25
CA ASN A 19 -9.81 7.67 -3.43
C ASN A 19 -8.96 7.97 -2.19
N PHE A 20 -7.79 8.59 -2.43
CA PHE A 20 -6.82 8.90 -1.38
C PHE A 20 -7.39 9.81 -0.26
N GLU A 21 -7.22 9.41 1.00
CA GLU A 21 -7.59 10.19 2.19
C GLU A 21 -6.35 10.76 2.92
N GLU A 22 -6.45 11.99 3.41
CA GLU A 22 -5.38 12.63 4.20
C GLU A 22 -5.57 12.38 5.69
N VAL A 23 -4.48 12.07 6.40
CA VAL A 23 -4.52 11.59 7.79
C VAL A 23 -3.47 12.28 8.66
N THR A 24 -3.81 12.48 9.93
CA THR A 24 -2.85 12.94 10.94
C THR A 24 -1.86 11.82 11.32
N CYS A 25 -0.72 12.22 11.88
CA CYS A 25 0.32 11.29 12.31
C CYS A 25 -0.20 10.32 13.41
N TYR A 26 -0.11 9.02 13.14
CA TYR A 26 -0.62 7.96 14.03
C TYR A 26 0.03 7.90 15.43
N VAL A 27 1.19 8.55 15.62
CA VAL A 27 1.94 8.53 16.90
C VAL A 27 1.67 9.78 17.76
N CYS A 28 1.48 10.95 17.15
CA CYS A 28 1.37 12.21 17.90
C CYS A 28 0.16 13.10 17.52
N GLY A 29 -0.68 12.68 16.57
CA GLY A 29 -1.85 13.43 16.11
C GLY A 29 -1.54 14.70 15.29
N HIS A 30 -0.27 15.05 15.09
CA HIS A 30 0.13 16.22 14.31
C HIS A 30 -0.20 16.05 12.82
N SER A 31 -0.65 17.11 12.14
CA SER A 31 -1.05 17.06 10.73
C SER A 31 0.11 17.21 9.75
N GLN A 32 1.16 17.98 10.10
CA GLN A 32 2.20 18.36 9.15
C GLN A 32 3.32 17.33 9.02
N GLY A 33 3.83 17.21 7.80
CA GLY A 33 4.94 16.33 7.45
C GLY A 33 5.59 16.73 6.13
N GLU A 34 6.90 16.58 6.06
CA GLU A 34 7.67 16.82 4.83
C GLU A 34 7.54 15.61 3.87
N LYS A 35 7.64 15.84 2.55
CA LYS A 35 7.74 14.75 1.57
C LYS A 35 8.97 13.89 1.87
N PHE A 36 8.77 12.59 2.07
CA PHE A 36 9.86 11.64 2.33
C PHE A 36 10.22 10.81 1.10
N LEU A 37 9.29 9.99 0.58
CA LEU A 37 9.49 9.20 -0.64
C LEU A 37 8.20 8.96 -1.42
N ILE A 38 8.34 8.36 -2.60
CA ILE A 38 7.24 7.79 -3.39
C ILE A 38 7.57 6.29 -3.54
N GLY A 39 6.60 5.42 -3.29
CA GLY A 39 6.71 3.98 -3.53
C GLY A 39 5.69 3.48 -4.56
N GLU A 40 5.95 2.33 -5.17
CA GLU A 40 5.10 1.65 -6.16
C GLU A 40 5.20 0.12 -5.96
N ASP A 41 4.43 -0.69 -6.69
CA ASP A 41 4.46 -2.16 -6.56
C ASP A 41 5.48 -2.83 -7.50
N ASP A 42 6.70 -3.01 -6.99
CA ASP A 42 7.80 -3.70 -7.67
C ASP A 42 7.56 -5.20 -7.92
N LEU A 43 6.54 -5.82 -7.29
CA LEU A 43 6.45 -7.28 -7.13
C LEU A 43 5.26 -7.93 -7.86
N THR A 44 4.09 -7.28 -7.90
CA THR A 44 2.93 -7.78 -8.67
C THR A 44 2.53 -6.87 -9.84
N GLY A 45 3.25 -5.75 -10.05
CA GLY A 45 3.04 -4.84 -11.17
C GLY A 45 1.72 -4.07 -11.14
N LYS A 46 1.11 -3.92 -9.96
CA LYS A 46 -0.14 -3.16 -9.78
C LYS A 46 0.12 -1.66 -9.90
N ASP A 47 -0.77 -0.96 -10.59
CA ASP A 47 -0.74 0.51 -10.68
C ASP A 47 -0.87 1.16 -9.29
N GLY A 48 -0.26 2.34 -9.13
CA GLY A 48 -0.33 3.16 -7.93
C GLY A 48 1.04 3.66 -7.45
N LYS A 49 1.17 4.99 -7.34
CA LYS A 49 2.30 5.67 -6.70
C LYS A 49 1.88 6.28 -5.39
N PHE A 50 2.53 5.86 -4.31
CA PHE A 50 2.13 6.12 -2.94
C PHE A 50 3.06 7.14 -2.30
N LEU A 51 2.51 8.27 -1.86
CA LEU A 51 3.25 9.30 -1.16
C LEU A 51 3.49 8.90 0.30
N TYR A 52 4.75 8.91 0.73
CA TYR A 52 5.13 8.83 2.13
C TYR A 52 5.66 10.18 2.59
N VAL A 53 5.21 10.61 3.77
CA VAL A 53 5.66 11.82 4.46
C VAL A 53 6.38 11.46 5.76
N LYS A 54 7.20 12.38 6.26
CA LYS A 54 7.84 12.31 7.57
C LYS A 54 7.25 13.40 8.47
N CYS A 55 6.64 13.02 9.59
CA CYS A 55 6.01 13.95 10.53
C CYS A 55 7.05 14.94 11.09
N GLU A 56 6.79 16.25 10.98
CA GLU A 56 7.70 17.29 11.49
C GLU A 56 7.83 17.26 13.02
N ALA A 57 6.77 16.85 13.73
CA ALA A 57 6.71 16.87 15.20
C ALA A 57 7.31 15.62 15.90
N CYS A 58 7.36 14.46 15.24
CA CYS A 58 7.84 13.22 15.86
C CYS A 58 8.73 12.31 14.98
N GLY A 59 8.95 12.68 13.71
CA GLY A 59 9.80 11.91 12.79
C GLY A 59 9.21 10.60 12.24
N LEU A 60 7.98 10.22 12.62
CA LEU A 60 7.29 9.06 12.01
C LEU A 60 7.21 9.21 10.49
N VAL A 61 7.65 8.19 9.76
CA VAL A 61 7.40 8.05 8.31
C VAL A 61 6.12 7.25 8.11
N TYR A 62 5.18 7.77 7.32
CA TYR A 62 3.89 7.12 7.05
C TYR A 62 3.33 7.51 5.68
N GLN A 63 2.46 6.67 5.12
CA GLN A 63 1.74 6.97 3.88
C GLN A 63 0.70 8.07 4.16
N ASN A 64 0.80 9.20 3.44
CA ASN A 64 -0.14 10.31 3.53
C ASN A 64 -0.07 11.16 2.24
N PRO A 65 -1.17 11.34 1.48
CA PRO A 65 -2.46 10.68 1.65
C PRO A 65 -2.35 9.16 1.45
N ARG A 66 -3.22 8.40 2.11
CA ARG A 66 -3.25 6.94 2.03
C ARG A 66 -4.44 6.43 1.22
N LEU A 67 -4.39 5.16 0.80
CA LEU A 67 -5.61 4.46 0.39
C LEU A 67 -6.49 4.15 1.61
N PRO A 68 -7.83 4.24 1.48
CA PRO A 68 -8.77 3.70 2.46
C PRO A 68 -8.55 2.20 2.69
N VAL A 69 -9.00 1.70 3.84
CA VAL A 69 -8.88 0.28 4.23
C VAL A 69 -9.63 -0.63 3.24
N GLU A 70 -10.61 -0.10 2.52
CA GLU A 70 -11.43 -0.80 1.54
C GLU A 70 -10.67 -1.02 0.22
N GLU A 71 -9.94 -0.02 -0.26
CA GLU A 71 -9.18 -0.07 -1.52
C GLU A 71 -7.83 -0.76 -1.35
N ILE A 72 -7.15 -0.55 -0.22
CA ILE A 72 -5.81 -1.13 0.01
C ILE A 72 -5.82 -2.66 0.00
N LYS A 73 -6.98 -3.31 0.24
CA LYS A 73 -7.17 -4.77 0.19
C LYS A 73 -6.79 -5.38 -1.16
N GLU A 74 -6.92 -4.65 -2.27
CA GLU A 74 -6.52 -5.13 -3.60
C GLU A 74 -5.02 -5.47 -3.72
N PHE A 75 -4.17 -4.79 -2.93
CA PHE A 75 -2.73 -5.03 -2.90
C PHE A 75 -2.36 -6.28 -2.10
N TYR A 76 -3.30 -6.82 -1.31
CA TYR A 76 -3.17 -8.02 -0.47
C TYR A 76 -4.06 -9.18 -0.96
N ASP A 77 -4.19 -9.35 -2.28
CA ASP A 77 -4.90 -10.46 -2.91
C ASP A 77 -4.10 -11.79 -2.86
N GLY A 78 -4.47 -12.78 -3.68
CA GLY A 78 -3.80 -14.07 -3.76
C GLY A 78 -2.38 -14.05 -4.34
N GLU A 79 -2.01 -13.00 -5.09
CA GLU A 79 -0.66 -12.86 -5.65
C GLU A 79 0.34 -12.23 -4.68
N TYR A 80 -0.16 -11.61 -3.60
CA TYR A 80 0.67 -11.12 -2.51
C TYR A 80 1.58 -12.23 -1.96
N ILE A 81 2.89 -11.98 -1.88
CA ILE A 81 3.88 -13.04 -1.64
C ILE A 81 3.69 -13.76 -0.29
N ALA A 82 3.15 -13.11 0.74
CA ALA A 82 2.82 -13.79 2.01
C ALA A 82 1.57 -14.70 1.92
N HIS A 83 0.71 -14.51 0.92
CA HIS A 83 -0.45 -15.37 0.63
C HIS A 83 -0.11 -16.54 -0.30
N ARG A 84 0.99 -16.47 -1.05
CA ARG A 84 1.48 -17.54 -1.94
C ARG A 84 1.93 -18.78 -1.15
N LYS A 85 0.96 -19.65 -0.81
CA LYS A 85 1.14 -20.97 -0.20
C LYS A 85 1.80 -21.95 -1.19
N LYS A 86 3.07 -21.73 -1.57
CA LYS A 86 3.92 -22.73 -2.21
C LYS A 86 4.24 -23.88 -1.23
N LYS A 87 3.26 -24.75 -1.01
CA LYS A 87 3.47 -26.09 -0.47
C LYS A 87 3.86 -26.99 -1.64
N ASP A 88 5.14 -27.02 -1.98
CA ASP A 88 5.65 -28.02 -2.90
C ASP A 88 5.65 -29.39 -2.21
N TRP A 89 4.68 -30.22 -2.56
CA TRP A 89 4.53 -31.60 -2.08
C TRP A 89 5.16 -32.61 -3.07
N GLY A 90 5.91 -32.14 -4.09
CA GLY A 90 6.44 -32.96 -5.16
C GLY A 90 5.35 -33.79 -5.83
N MET A 91 5.50 -35.12 -5.82
CA MET A 91 4.53 -36.05 -6.41
C MET A 91 3.12 -36.00 -5.80
N LEU A 92 2.96 -35.47 -4.58
CA LEU A 92 1.67 -35.41 -3.88
C LEU A 92 0.91 -34.09 -4.12
N THR A 93 1.49 -33.12 -4.84
CA THR A 93 0.85 -31.85 -5.18
C THR A 93 -0.51 -32.02 -5.87
N PRO A 94 -0.71 -32.92 -6.86
CA PRO A 94 -2.03 -33.11 -7.49
C PRO A 94 -3.11 -33.63 -6.53
N LEU A 95 -2.73 -34.42 -5.52
CA LEU A 95 -3.65 -34.92 -4.49
C LEU A 95 -4.04 -33.80 -3.51
N TYR A 96 -3.08 -32.95 -3.15
CA TYR A 96 -3.31 -31.76 -2.33
C TYR A 96 -4.23 -30.75 -3.04
N GLU A 97 -4.00 -30.49 -4.34
CA GLU A 97 -4.84 -29.60 -5.14
C GLU A 97 -6.27 -30.14 -5.27
N TRP A 98 -6.45 -31.43 -5.59
CA TRP A 98 -7.77 -32.08 -5.63
C TRP A 98 -8.53 -31.97 -4.30
N ALA A 99 -7.84 -32.15 -3.17
CA ALA A 99 -8.44 -32.06 -1.84
C ALA A 99 -8.82 -30.62 -1.44
N MET A 100 -8.20 -29.60 -2.03
CA MET A 100 -8.42 -28.18 -1.74
C MET A 100 -9.41 -27.49 -2.69
N GLN A 101 -9.89 -28.16 -3.74
CA GLN A 101 -10.90 -27.67 -4.70
C GLN A 101 -12.32 -28.15 -4.35
N LYS A 102 -12.64 -28.29 -3.05
CA LYS A 102 -13.89 -28.86 -2.52
C LYS A 102 -14.48 -27.99 -1.41
#